data_AF-A0A6I2LZ69-F1
#
_entry.id   AF-A0A6I2LZ69-F1
#
_cell.length_a   1.000
_cell.length_b   1.000
_cell.length_c   1.000
_cell.angle_alpha   90.00
_cell.angle_beta   90.00
_cell.angle_gamma   90.00
#
_symmetry.space_group_name_H-M   'P 1'
#
loop_
_entity.id
_entity.type
_entity.pdbx_description
1 polymer ?
#
loop_
_entity_poly.entity_id
_entity_poly.type
_entity_poly.pdbx_seq_one_letter_code
_entity_poly.pdbx_strand_id
1 'polypeptide(L)'
;MDILPLGHGAAICRALPGQRLTARTENGRLTELLIEGEARPASSGHITARENPANGQPAGKAAAASVADALAAVAAAEAAFPAWAATPPTERRRLLNRTADIMDAKSGYAEESFGPVKPIIRVRDEDEAVRVANDTEYGLSAAVFSQDVRRAMRVAERIESGIVHINGPTVNDEPQMPFGGVKGSGFGRFGGGAGIAEFTSLRWVTIEDPAQHYPF
;
A
#
# COMPACT_ATOMS: atom_id res chain seq x y z
N MET A 1 -16.55 12.74 9.85
CA MET A 1 -15.57 11.73 10.30
C MET A 1 -15.02 11.18 9.01
N ASP A 2 -13.89 11.73 8.58
CA ASP A 2 -13.45 11.63 7.19
C ASP A 2 -12.20 10.76 7.21
N ILE A 3 -12.33 9.55 6.66
CA ILE A 3 -11.25 8.57 6.57
C ILE A 3 -10.61 8.76 5.20
N LEU A 4 -9.31 9.02 5.13
CA LEU A 4 -8.58 8.97 3.86
C LEU A 4 -7.85 7.63 3.81
N PRO A 5 -8.37 6.61 3.10
CA PRO A 5 -7.59 5.44 2.79
C PRO A 5 -6.71 5.78 1.60
N LEU A 6 -5.44 6.06 1.85
CA LEU A 6 -4.47 6.14 0.78
C LEU A 6 -4.16 4.70 0.35
N GLY A 7 -4.06 4.47 -0.95
CA GLY A 7 -3.66 3.19 -1.48
C GLY A 7 -2.17 3.05 -1.21
N HIS A 8 -1.79 1.83 -0.87
CA HIS A 8 -0.50 1.46 -0.29
C HIS A 8 -0.33 1.92 1.17
N GLY A 9 -1.29 1.50 2.00
CA GLY A 9 -0.98 1.11 3.38
C GLY A 9 -1.59 1.96 4.49
N ALA A 10 -1.95 3.24 4.31
CA ALA A 10 -2.40 4.06 5.44
C ALA A 10 -3.88 4.46 5.36
N ALA A 11 -4.65 4.23 6.43
CA ALA A 11 -5.93 4.89 6.66
C ALA A 11 -5.75 6.03 7.67
N ILE A 12 -6.15 7.26 7.34
CA ILE A 12 -5.82 8.43 8.17
C ILE A 12 -6.92 8.77 9.21
N CYS A 13 -6.59 8.94 10.51
CA CYS A 13 -7.51 9.38 11.58
C CYS A 13 -6.85 10.05 12.85
N ARG A 14 -6.87 11.40 12.98
CA ARG A 14 -6.69 12.34 14.14
C ARG A 14 -5.70 12.06 15.32
N ALA A 15 -4.76 12.98 15.59
CA ALA A 15 -3.48 12.83 16.33
C ALA A 15 -3.36 13.31 17.80
N LEU A 16 -2.31 12.80 18.47
CA LEU A 16 -1.43 13.45 19.48
C LEU A 16 0.06 13.17 19.07
N PRO A 17 1.07 13.96 19.51
CA PRO A 17 2.33 14.18 18.76
C PRO A 17 3.56 13.33 19.14
N GLY A 18 4.38 12.98 18.12
CA GLY A 18 5.85 13.03 18.14
C GLY A 18 6.65 11.71 18.22
N GLN A 19 7.31 11.30 17.12
CA GLN A 19 8.74 10.90 17.01
C GLN A 19 9.04 10.20 15.66
N ARG A 20 10.26 10.35 15.13
CA ARG A 20 10.77 9.76 13.88
C ARG A 20 12.00 8.90 14.21
N LEU A 21 12.05 7.63 13.83
CA LEU A 21 13.26 6.79 13.82
C LEU A 21 13.19 5.73 12.71
N THR A 22 14.27 5.58 11.94
CA THR A 22 14.43 4.64 10.82
C THR A 22 14.93 3.27 11.30
N ALA A 23 14.30 2.19 10.85
CA ALA A 23 14.72 0.82 11.16
C ALA A 23 15.60 0.22 10.04
N ARG A 24 16.61 -0.58 10.44
CA ARG A 24 17.48 -1.35 9.55
C ARG A 24 16.96 -2.78 9.43
N THR A 25 16.84 -3.30 8.21
CA THR A 25 16.49 -4.69 7.90
C THR A 25 17.72 -5.60 8.02
N GLU A 26 17.62 -6.66 8.85
CA GLU A 26 18.66 -7.69 9.00
C GLU A 26 18.49 -8.80 7.94
N ASN A 27 19.44 -8.90 7.00
CA ASN A 27 19.44 -9.89 5.92
C ASN A 27 19.67 -11.33 6.42
N GLY A 28 18.85 -12.28 5.95
CA GLY A 28 19.13 -13.72 6.00
C GLY A 28 18.43 -14.57 7.07
N ARG A 29 17.58 -13.98 7.93
CA ARG A 29 16.91 -14.72 9.02
C ARG A 29 15.70 -15.52 8.52
N LEU A 30 15.57 -16.78 8.96
CA LEU A 30 14.34 -17.55 8.80
C LEU A 30 13.22 -16.87 9.58
N THR A 31 12.10 -16.59 8.91
CA THR A 31 10.88 -16.11 9.56
C THR A 31 9.95 -17.28 9.82
N GLU A 32 9.72 -17.56 11.09
CA GLU A 32 8.79 -18.57 11.57
C GLU A 32 7.34 -18.07 11.51
N LEU A 33 6.39 -19.01 11.61
CA LEU A 33 4.99 -18.67 11.80
C LEU A 33 4.79 -18.15 13.22
N LEU A 34 3.96 -17.11 13.39
CA LEU A 34 3.56 -16.63 14.71
C LEU A 34 2.09 -17.01 14.92
N ILE A 35 1.82 -18.02 15.74
CA ILE A 35 0.46 -18.49 16.03
C ILE A 35 0.32 -18.56 17.55
N GLU A 36 -0.76 -17.98 18.08
CA GLU A 36 -0.97 -17.85 19.54
C GLU A 36 0.14 -17.08 20.27
N GLY A 37 0.87 -16.21 19.55
CA GLY A 37 2.00 -15.46 20.12
C GLY A 37 3.30 -16.27 20.20
N GLU A 38 3.31 -17.52 19.75
CA GLU A 38 4.50 -18.37 19.72
C GLU A 38 5.07 -18.47 18.30
N ALA A 39 6.39 -18.31 18.20
CA ALA A 39 7.12 -18.54 16.96
C ALA A 39 7.31 -20.06 16.76
N ARG A 40 6.91 -20.59 15.60
CA ARG A 40 7.01 -22.01 15.29
C ARG A 40 7.27 -22.28 13.80
N PRO A 41 7.93 -23.41 13.45
CA PRO A 41 8.05 -23.83 12.06
C PRO A 41 6.68 -24.16 11.46
N ALA A 42 6.60 -24.21 10.12
CA ALA A 42 5.43 -24.75 9.45
C ALA A 42 5.23 -26.22 9.85
N SER A 43 4.00 -26.65 10.08
CA SER A 43 3.72 -28.04 10.45
C SER A 43 4.13 -29.05 9.38
N SER A 44 4.24 -28.61 8.12
CA SER A 44 4.75 -29.41 7.01
C SER A 44 6.28 -29.48 6.93
N GLY A 45 6.99 -28.67 7.73
CA GLY A 45 8.45 -28.52 7.67
C GLY A 45 8.97 -27.72 6.47
N HIS A 46 8.11 -27.32 5.53
CA HIS A 46 8.53 -26.60 4.34
C HIS A 46 8.93 -25.15 4.62
N ILE A 47 9.94 -24.69 3.88
CA ILE A 47 10.46 -23.32 3.91
C ILE A 47 10.51 -22.82 2.47
N THR A 48 10.03 -21.59 2.24
CA THR A 48 10.13 -20.92 0.95
C THR A 48 11.15 -19.78 0.99
N ALA A 49 11.83 -19.56 -0.13
CA ALA A 49 12.66 -18.39 -0.30
C ALA A 49 11.77 -17.16 -0.47
N ARG A 50 12.09 -16.07 0.24
CA ARG A 50 11.55 -14.75 -0.06
C ARG A 50 12.52 -14.05 -0.98
N GLU A 51 12.09 -13.83 -2.21
CA GLU A 51 12.86 -13.14 -3.23
C GLU A 51 12.46 -11.67 -3.27
N ASN A 52 13.44 -10.81 -3.53
CA ASN A 52 13.17 -9.40 -3.79
C ASN A 52 12.55 -9.28 -5.18
N PRO A 53 11.31 -8.75 -5.31
CA PRO A 53 10.62 -8.68 -6.59
C PRO A 53 11.30 -7.76 -7.61
N ALA A 54 12.16 -6.82 -7.16
CA ALA A 54 12.86 -5.89 -8.03
C ALA A 54 14.07 -6.51 -8.75
N ASN A 55 14.68 -7.57 -8.20
CA ASN A 55 15.92 -8.13 -8.73
C ASN A 55 16.05 -9.66 -8.65
N GLY A 56 15.06 -10.37 -8.11
CA GLY A 56 15.05 -11.82 -7.94
C GLY A 56 16.05 -12.35 -6.91
N GLN A 57 16.75 -11.49 -6.18
CA GLN A 57 17.73 -11.95 -5.19
C GLN A 57 17.05 -12.43 -3.91
N PRO A 58 17.60 -13.44 -3.21
CA PRO A 58 17.06 -13.89 -1.93
C PRO A 58 17.10 -12.76 -0.88
N ALA A 59 15.92 -12.29 -0.47
CA ALA A 59 15.73 -11.36 0.65
C ALA A 59 15.67 -12.11 2.01
N GLY A 60 15.27 -13.39 2.01
CA GLY A 60 15.26 -14.22 3.21
C GLY A 60 14.60 -15.58 3.02
N LYS A 61 14.28 -16.25 4.13
CA LYS A 61 13.54 -17.52 4.15
C LYS A 61 12.31 -17.38 5.05
N ALA A 62 11.19 -18.00 4.68
CA ALA A 62 9.98 -18.01 5.49
C ALA A 62 9.40 -19.42 5.58
N ALA A 63 8.85 -19.78 6.74
CA ALA A 63 8.08 -21.00 6.89
C ALA A 63 6.89 -20.99 5.90
N ALA A 64 6.75 -22.06 5.11
CA ALA A 64 5.66 -22.21 4.15
C ALA A 64 4.44 -22.79 4.87
N ALA A 65 3.53 -21.92 5.29
CA ALA A 65 2.32 -22.31 6.03
C ALA A 65 1.51 -23.35 5.25
N SER A 66 1.20 -24.46 5.92
CA SER A 66 0.28 -25.47 5.42
C SER A 66 -1.18 -25.12 5.74
N VAL A 67 -2.12 -25.90 5.20
CA VAL A 67 -3.54 -25.79 5.58
C VAL A 67 -3.73 -26.03 7.09
N ALA A 68 -2.97 -26.95 7.68
CA ALA A 68 -3.04 -27.22 9.12
C ALA A 68 -2.58 -26.01 9.96
N ASP A 69 -1.56 -25.30 9.50
CA ASP A 69 -1.10 -24.07 10.14
C ASP A 69 -2.16 -22.96 10.06
N ALA A 70 -2.80 -22.82 8.90
CA ALA A 70 -3.89 -21.86 8.71
C ALA A 70 -5.08 -22.18 9.63
N LEU A 71 -5.49 -23.44 9.72
CA LEU A 71 -6.55 -23.89 10.63
C LEU A 71 -6.19 -23.63 12.09
N ALA A 72 -4.95 -23.90 12.49
CA ALA A 72 -4.49 -23.63 13.84
C ALA A 72 -4.46 -22.12 14.16
N ALA A 73 -4.09 -21.27 13.19
CA ALA A 73 -4.15 -19.82 13.36
C ALA A 73 -5.60 -19.32 13.52
N VAL A 74 -6.54 -19.87 12.75
CA VAL A 74 -7.98 -19.58 12.87
C VAL A 74 -8.52 -20.02 14.23
N ALA A 75 -8.21 -21.24 14.66
CA ALA A 75 -8.62 -21.75 15.97
C ALA A 75 -8.08 -20.89 17.12
N ALA A 76 -6.82 -20.45 17.05
CA ALA A 76 -6.24 -19.54 18.04
C ALA A 76 -6.94 -18.17 18.05
N ALA A 77 -7.25 -17.62 16.87
CA ALA A 77 -7.99 -16.36 16.77
C ALA A 77 -9.43 -16.49 17.31
N GLU A 78 -10.12 -17.59 17.02
CA GLU A 78 -11.47 -17.88 17.52
C GLU A 78 -11.46 -18.02 19.05
N ALA A 79 -10.48 -18.73 19.62
CA ALA A 79 -10.32 -18.87 21.06
C ALA A 79 -10.04 -17.51 21.75
N ALA A 80 -9.29 -16.61 21.10
CA ALA A 80 -9.02 -15.28 21.63
C ALA A 80 -10.20 -14.30 21.47
N PHE A 81 -11.12 -14.56 20.54
CA PHE A 81 -12.17 -13.62 20.15
C PHE A 81 -13.13 -13.25 21.29
N PRO A 82 -13.65 -14.16 22.14
CA PRO A 82 -14.54 -13.79 23.23
C PRO A 82 -13.92 -12.76 24.21
N ALA A 83 -12.66 -12.96 24.59
CA ALA A 83 -11.95 -12.04 25.48
C ALA A 83 -11.72 -10.67 24.81
N TRP A 84 -11.36 -10.68 23.53
CA TRP A 84 -11.20 -9.44 22.74
C TRP A 84 -12.53 -8.70 22.55
N ALA A 85 -13.61 -9.43 22.26
CA ALA A 85 -14.94 -8.88 22.06
C ALA A 85 -15.47 -8.22 23.34
N ALA A 86 -15.21 -8.83 24.50
CA ALA A 86 -15.53 -8.29 25.82
C ALA A 86 -14.63 -7.11 26.26
N THR A 87 -13.52 -6.85 25.56
CA THR A 87 -12.61 -5.76 25.91
C THR A 87 -13.30 -4.39 25.76
N PRO A 88 -13.32 -3.54 26.80
CA PRO A 88 -13.96 -2.21 26.72
C PRO A 88 -13.36 -1.33 25.60
N PRO A 89 -14.16 -0.44 24.98
CA PRO A 89 -13.69 0.42 23.89
C PRO A 89 -12.41 1.21 24.21
N THR A 90 -12.29 1.70 25.44
CA THR A 90 -11.12 2.47 25.90
C THR A 90 -9.84 1.63 25.90
N GLU A 91 -9.92 0.39 26.38
CA GLU A 91 -8.76 -0.51 26.45
C GLU A 91 -8.40 -1.04 25.06
N ARG A 92 -9.41 -1.37 24.25
CA ARG A 92 -9.22 -1.73 22.84
C ARG A 92 -8.46 -0.64 22.09
N ARG A 93 -8.86 0.63 22.27
CA ARG A 93 -8.16 1.80 21.71
C ARG A 93 -6.71 1.89 22.19
N ARG A 94 -6.45 1.65 23.48
CA ARG A 94 -5.09 1.70 24.04
C ARG A 94 -4.19 0.64 23.40
N LEU A 95 -4.67 -0.60 23.30
CA LEU A 95 -3.94 -1.71 22.68
C LEU A 95 -3.66 -1.45 21.20
N LEU A 96 -4.67 -1.03 20.42
CA LEU A 96 -4.51 -0.72 19.00
C LEU A 96 -3.53 0.43 18.76
N ASN A 97 -3.59 1.50 19.56
CA ASN A 97 -2.62 2.60 19.46
C ASN A 97 -1.21 2.12 19.78
N ARG A 98 -1.03 1.34 20.85
CA ARG A 98 0.28 0.79 21.22
C ARG A 98 0.85 -0.10 20.10
N THR A 99 0.03 -0.91 19.46
CA THR A 99 0.43 -1.69 18.29
C THR A 99 0.88 -0.78 17.15
N ALA A 100 0.13 0.29 16.88
CA ALA A 100 0.51 1.27 15.86
C ALA A 100 1.86 1.94 16.16
N ASP A 101 2.11 2.30 17.43
CA ASP A 101 3.38 2.90 17.88
C ASP A 101 4.56 1.91 17.73
N ILE A 102 4.35 0.64 18.09
CA ILE A 102 5.38 -0.41 17.93
C ILE A 102 5.68 -0.67 16.46
N MET A 103 4.64 -0.67 15.62
CA MET A 103 4.79 -0.83 14.17
C MET A 103 5.57 0.33 13.55
N ASP A 104 5.26 1.57 13.95
CA ASP A 104 5.99 2.76 13.52
C ASP A 104 7.48 2.64 13.87
N ALA A 105 7.77 2.29 15.13
CA ALA A 105 9.13 2.15 15.62
C ALA A 105 9.94 1.04 14.94
N LYS A 106 9.29 -0.01 14.41
CA LYS A 106 9.96 -1.18 13.83
C LYS A 106 10.23 -1.11 12.34
N SER A 107 9.43 -0.38 11.58
CA SER A 107 9.50 -0.40 10.11
C SER A 107 9.62 0.98 9.49
N GLY A 108 9.17 2.04 10.19
CA GLY A 108 8.69 3.23 9.51
C GLY A 108 7.51 2.90 8.58
N TYR A 109 6.50 3.76 8.49
CA TYR A 109 5.35 3.51 7.61
C TYR A 109 5.66 3.54 6.09
N ALA A 110 6.95 3.58 5.72
CA ALA A 110 7.42 3.74 4.35
C ALA A 110 7.57 2.41 3.58
N GLU A 111 7.66 1.27 4.27
CA GLU A 111 7.86 -0.03 3.60
C GLU A 111 6.54 -0.75 3.30
N GLU A 112 6.48 -1.36 2.12
CA GLU A 112 5.32 -2.12 1.68
C GLU A 112 5.25 -3.47 2.42
N SER A 113 4.16 -3.66 3.18
CA SER A 113 4.02 -4.82 4.06
C SER A 113 3.65 -6.12 3.34
N PHE A 114 3.00 -6.04 2.17
CA PHE A 114 2.40 -7.16 1.40
C PHE A 114 1.57 -8.16 2.25
N GLY A 115 1.15 -7.74 3.44
CA GLY A 115 0.44 -8.54 4.41
C GLY A 115 -0.88 -7.87 4.81
N PRO A 116 -1.74 -8.57 5.57
CA PRO A 116 -3.04 -8.05 6.00
C PRO A 116 -2.89 -7.04 7.15
N VAL A 117 -1.99 -6.06 7.00
CA VAL A 117 -1.65 -5.08 8.01
C VAL A 117 -1.71 -3.68 7.40
N LYS A 118 -2.56 -2.83 7.96
CA LYS A 118 -2.79 -1.46 7.50
C LYS A 118 -2.50 -0.47 8.62
N PRO A 119 -1.41 0.31 8.57
CA PRO A 119 -1.18 1.37 9.53
C PRO A 119 -2.29 2.43 9.53
N ILE A 120 -2.56 3.00 10.71
CA ILE A 120 -3.46 4.14 10.87
C ILE A 120 -2.62 5.35 11.25
N ILE A 121 -2.43 6.26 10.30
CA ILE A 121 -1.67 7.49 10.52
C ILE A 121 -2.64 8.60 10.90
N ARG A 122 -2.23 9.49 11.78
CA ARG A 122 -3.12 10.51 12.31
C ARG A 122 -2.66 11.89 11.86
N VAL A 123 -3.57 12.69 11.30
CA VAL A 123 -3.28 14.07 10.86
C VAL A 123 -4.26 15.05 11.49
N ARG A 124 -3.84 16.31 11.59
CA ARG A 124 -4.59 17.40 12.21
C ARG A 124 -5.56 18.05 11.23
N ASP A 125 -5.14 18.19 9.98
CA ASP A 125 -5.85 18.95 8.96
C ASP A 125 -5.59 18.38 7.55
N GLU A 126 -6.15 19.06 6.56
CA GLU A 126 -6.06 18.69 5.15
C GLU A 126 -4.64 18.79 4.59
N ASP A 127 -3.91 19.84 4.96
CA ASP A 127 -2.55 20.08 4.45
C ASP A 127 -1.59 19.04 4.99
N GLU A 128 -1.73 18.67 6.26
CA GLU A 128 -1.00 17.57 6.85
C GLU A 128 -1.40 16.23 6.25
N ALA A 129 -2.67 16.03 5.91
CA ALA A 129 -3.12 14.83 5.21
C ALA A 129 -2.41 14.66 3.86
N VAL A 130 -2.38 15.71 3.04
CA VAL A 130 -1.69 15.72 1.74
C VAL A 130 -0.19 15.51 1.93
N ARG A 131 0.42 16.21 2.88
CA ARG A 131 1.86 16.07 3.17
C ARG A 131 2.20 14.63 3.55
N VAL A 132 1.43 14.02 4.45
CA VAL A 132 1.62 12.62 4.87
C VAL A 132 1.33 11.67 3.71
N ALA A 133 0.34 11.95 2.87
CA ALA A 133 0.04 11.13 1.70
C ALA A 133 1.18 11.11 0.68
N ASN A 134 1.89 12.23 0.54
CA ASN A 134 2.99 12.37 -0.40
C ASN A 134 4.35 12.00 0.21
N ASP A 135 4.45 11.83 1.54
CA ASP A 135 5.66 11.42 2.29
C ASP A 135 5.90 9.90 2.15
N THR A 136 5.99 9.44 0.92
CA THR A 136 6.27 8.05 0.52
C THR A 136 7.00 8.04 -0.82
N GLU A 137 7.83 7.03 -1.03
CA GLU A 137 8.52 6.77 -2.29
C GLU A 137 7.54 6.33 -3.39
N TYR A 138 6.35 5.85 -3.03
CA TYR A 138 5.39 5.24 -3.94
C TYR A 138 4.24 6.19 -4.33
N GLY A 139 3.52 5.87 -5.40
CA GLY A 139 2.45 6.70 -5.94
C GLY A 139 1.54 5.98 -6.92
N LEU A 140 1.06 4.77 -6.59
CA LEU A 140 0.20 3.98 -7.48
C LEU A 140 -1.28 4.40 -7.40
N SER A 141 -1.94 4.11 -6.28
CA SER A 141 -3.37 4.40 -6.05
C SER A 141 -3.57 5.09 -4.71
N ALA A 142 -4.56 5.96 -4.62
CA ALA A 142 -5.01 6.66 -3.42
C ALA A 142 -6.53 6.75 -3.35
N ALA A 143 -7.07 7.04 -2.17
CA ALA A 143 -8.48 7.38 -2.05
C ALA A 143 -8.75 8.42 -0.97
N VAL A 144 -9.83 9.16 -1.18
CA VAL A 144 -10.25 10.31 -0.38
C VAL A 144 -11.73 10.16 -0.06
N PHE A 145 -12.11 10.05 1.22
CA PHE A 145 -13.52 10.02 1.61
C PHE A 145 -13.90 11.32 2.29
N SER A 146 -14.95 11.96 1.78
CA SER A 146 -15.59 13.10 2.41
C SER A 146 -17.01 13.25 1.90
N GLN A 147 -17.88 13.80 2.75
CA GLN A 147 -19.23 14.21 2.34
C GLN A 147 -19.20 15.48 1.47
N ASP A 148 -18.14 16.29 1.57
CA ASP A 148 -17.91 17.41 0.66
C ASP A 148 -17.02 16.97 -0.51
N VAL A 149 -17.65 16.69 -1.65
CA VAL A 149 -16.94 16.25 -2.87
C VAL A 149 -16.00 17.33 -3.40
N ARG A 150 -16.30 18.63 -3.25
CA ARG A 150 -15.39 19.70 -3.70
C ARG A 150 -14.13 19.72 -2.86
N ARG A 151 -14.26 19.47 -1.56
CA ARG A 151 -13.11 19.28 -0.68
C ARG A 151 -12.31 18.05 -1.07
N ALA A 152 -12.98 16.92 -1.31
CA ALA A 152 -12.32 15.69 -1.72
C ALA A 152 -11.54 15.87 -3.04
N MET A 153 -12.10 16.59 -4.02
CA MET A 153 -11.43 16.93 -5.28
C MET A 153 -10.16 17.76 -5.06
N ARG A 154 -10.22 18.82 -4.23
CA ARG A 154 -9.02 19.63 -3.92
C ARG A 154 -7.91 18.81 -3.28
N VAL A 155 -8.25 17.85 -2.43
CA VAL A 155 -7.28 16.93 -1.82
C VAL A 155 -6.72 15.98 -2.87
N ALA A 156 -7.59 15.37 -3.68
CA ALA A 156 -7.21 14.42 -4.72
C ALA A 156 -6.22 15.02 -5.72
N GLU A 157 -6.44 16.27 -6.16
CA GLU A 157 -5.55 17.00 -7.08
C GLU A 157 -4.14 17.24 -6.51
N ARG A 158 -3.98 17.21 -5.19
CA ARG A 158 -2.71 17.45 -4.49
C ARG A 158 -1.97 16.17 -4.11
N ILE A 159 -2.62 15.01 -4.22
CA ILE A 159 -2.00 13.72 -3.92
C ILE A 159 -1.17 13.27 -5.13
N GLU A 160 0.10 12.94 -4.89
CA GLU A 160 1.05 12.49 -5.92
C GLU A 160 0.89 10.99 -6.17
N SER A 161 -0.16 10.62 -6.90
CA SER A 161 -0.44 9.24 -7.30
C SER A 161 -1.00 9.16 -8.72
N GLY A 162 -0.83 8.02 -9.38
CA GLY A 162 -1.39 7.80 -10.71
C GLY A 162 -2.92 7.61 -10.72
N ILE A 163 -3.50 7.15 -9.61
CA ILE A 163 -4.93 6.86 -9.48
C ILE A 163 -5.45 7.43 -8.15
N VAL A 164 -6.57 8.16 -8.16
CA VAL A 164 -7.25 8.61 -6.94
C VAL A 164 -8.75 8.28 -7.02
N HIS A 165 -9.28 7.65 -5.98
CA HIS A 165 -10.72 7.37 -5.87
C HIS A 165 -11.37 8.25 -4.80
N ILE A 166 -12.38 9.04 -5.18
CA ILE A 166 -13.19 9.79 -4.22
C ILE A 166 -14.36 8.93 -3.78
N ASN A 167 -14.48 8.73 -2.46
CA ASN A 167 -15.52 7.89 -1.83
C ASN A 167 -15.55 6.44 -2.36
N GLY A 168 -14.44 5.96 -2.91
CA GLY A 168 -14.25 4.60 -3.41
C GLY A 168 -13.01 3.95 -2.78
N PRO A 169 -12.93 2.61 -2.77
CA PRO A 169 -11.77 1.91 -2.24
C PRO A 169 -10.53 2.15 -3.09
N THR A 170 -9.34 1.91 -2.51
CA THR A 170 -8.05 2.01 -3.21
C THR A 170 -7.80 0.85 -4.18
N VAL A 171 -8.55 -0.25 -4.01
CA VAL A 171 -8.51 -1.42 -4.89
C VAL A 171 -9.69 -1.30 -5.84
N ASN A 172 -9.42 -0.83 -7.05
CA ASN A 172 -10.37 -0.82 -8.15
C ASN A 172 -9.58 -0.79 -9.46
N ASP A 173 -10.04 -1.53 -10.45
CA ASP A 173 -9.44 -1.60 -11.78
C ASP A 173 -10.53 -1.93 -12.81
N GLU A 174 -10.49 -1.22 -13.94
CA GLU A 174 -11.44 -1.38 -15.03
C GLU A 174 -10.68 -1.35 -16.37
N PRO A 175 -10.83 -2.35 -17.27
CA PRO A 175 -9.98 -2.49 -18.46
C PRO A 175 -9.92 -1.27 -19.38
N GLN A 176 -11.00 -0.48 -19.42
CA GLN A 176 -11.10 0.73 -20.24
C GLN A 176 -10.41 1.96 -19.64
N MET A 177 -10.02 1.92 -18.37
CA MET A 177 -9.38 3.02 -17.65
C MET A 177 -7.86 2.86 -17.63
N PRO A 178 -7.09 3.96 -17.65
CA PRO A 178 -5.64 3.90 -17.53
C PRO A 178 -5.21 3.51 -16.10
N PHE A 179 -4.39 2.47 -15.98
CA PHE A 179 -3.85 1.98 -14.71
C PHE A 179 -2.32 2.12 -14.71
N GLY A 180 -1.77 2.81 -13.70
CA GLY A 180 -0.33 2.91 -13.49
C GLY A 180 0.01 4.04 -12.51
N GLY A 181 1.21 4.00 -11.95
CA GLY A 181 1.64 4.88 -10.86
C GLY A 181 2.60 6.01 -11.26
N VAL A 182 3.16 6.65 -10.25
CA VAL A 182 4.28 7.61 -10.35
C VAL A 182 5.32 7.29 -9.27
N LYS A 183 6.46 8.00 -9.28
CA LYS A 183 7.58 7.80 -8.34
C LYS A 183 8.13 6.37 -8.39
N GLY A 184 8.43 5.76 -7.25
CA GLY A 184 8.88 4.37 -7.13
C GLY A 184 7.86 3.32 -7.58
N SER A 185 6.60 3.71 -7.85
CA SER A 185 5.60 2.81 -8.43
C SER A 185 5.71 2.65 -9.95
N GLY A 186 6.75 3.23 -10.58
CA GLY A 186 7.05 3.07 -12.00
C GLY A 186 6.42 4.11 -12.91
N PHE A 187 6.45 3.82 -14.21
CA PHE A 187 6.01 4.69 -15.30
C PHE A 187 5.21 3.89 -16.34
N GLY A 188 4.59 4.60 -17.30
CA GLY A 188 3.70 4.01 -18.30
C GLY A 188 2.29 3.74 -17.77
N ARG A 189 1.36 3.36 -18.64
CA ARG A 189 -0.03 3.07 -18.28
C ARG A 189 -0.55 1.84 -19.02
N PHE A 190 -1.17 0.92 -18.30
CA PHE A 190 -1.99 -0.14 -18.88
C PHE A 190 -3.44 0.33 -19.03
N GLY A 191 -4.25 -0.40 -19.81
CA GLY A 191 -5.68 -0.14 -19.92
C GLY A 191 -6.06 1.09 -20.75
N GLY A 192 -7.29 1.07 -21.26
CA GLY A 192 -7.85 2.11 -22.13
C GLY A 192 -7.00 2.43 -23.36
N GLY A 193 -7.16 3.65 -23.88
CA GLY A 193 -6.37 4.12 -25.01
C GLY A 193 -4.88 4.34 -24.69
N ALA A 194 -4.55 4.62 -23.42
CA ALA A 194 -3.17 4.81 -22.98
C ALA A 194 -2.35 3.51 -23.13
N GLY A 195 -2.92 2.36 -22.76
CA GLY A 195 -2.25 1.07 -22.92
C GLY A 195 -1.96 0.69 -24.38
N ILE A 196 -2.75 1.16 -25.35
CA ILE A 196 -2.49 0.91 -26.77
C ILE A 196 -1.17 1.55 -27.19
N ALA A 197 -0.87 2.75 -26.69
CA ALA A 197 0.35 3.47 -27.02
C ALA A 197 1.61 2.73 -26.54
N GLU A 198 1.53 1.99 -25.43
CA GLU A 198 2.65 1.20 -24.89
C GLU A 198 3.01 -0.03 -25.74
N PHE A 199 2.07 -0.50 -26.58
CA PHE A 199 2.24 -1.69 -27.44
C PHE A 199 2.24 -1.35 -28.93
N THR A 200 2.34 -0.07 -29.30
CA THR A 200 2.35 0.39 -30.70
C THR A 200 3.51 1.34 -30.97
N SER A 201 3.96 1.38 -32.23
CA SER A 201 4.98 2.34 -32.67
C SER A 201 4.29 3.45 -33.48
N LEU A 202 4.23 4.67 -32.93
CA LEU A 202 3.68 5.82 -33.65
C LEU A 202 4.59 6.22 -34.81
N ARG A 203 4.05 6.26 -36.02
CA ARG A 203 4.77 6.65 -37.24
C ARG A 203 4.13 7.87 -37.88
N TRP A 204 4.91 8.93 -38.05
CA TRP A 204 4.54 10.07 -38.88
C TRP A 204 4.95 9.81 -40.33
N VAL A 205 3.98 9.80 -41.25
CA VAL A 205 4.19 9.62 -42.68
C VAL A 205 3.52 10.78 -43.40
N THR A 206 4.27 11.51 -44.23
CA THR A 206 3.74 12.58 -45.08
C THR A 206 3.76 12.16 -46.54
N ILE A 207 2.81 12.70 -47.30
CA ILE A 207 2.78 12.64 -48.77
C ILE A 207 2.72 14.10 -49.21
N GLU A 208 3.76 14.57 -49.89
CA GLU A 208 3.94 15.97 -50.23
C GLU A 208 4.05 16.14 -51.75
N ASP A 209 3.82 17.37 -52.21
CA ASP A 209 4.03 17.73 -53.61
C ASP A 209 5.53 17.70 -53.92
N PRO A 210 6.00 16.91 -54.91
CA PRO A 210 7.41 16.92 -55.32
C PRO A 210 7.88 18.28 -55.84
N ALA A 211 6.97 19.19 -56.19
CA ALA A 211 7.27 20.55 -56.65
C ALA A 211 7.19 21.63 -55.54
N GLN A 212 7.13 21.23 -54.26
CA GLN A 212 7.04 22.19 -53.16
C GLN A 212 8.24 23.15 -53.09
N HIS A 213 7.98 24.36 -52.60
CA HIS A 213 8.99 25.38 -52.45
C HIS A 213 9.94 25.07 -51.28
N TYR A 214 11.23 24.97 -51.58
CA TYR A 214 12.30 25.00 -50.58
C TYR A 214 12.89 26.41 -50.51
N PRO A 215 13.31 26.86 -49.32
CA PRO A 215 13.81 28.22 -49.13
C PRO A 215 15.20 28.49 -49.77
N PHE A 216 15.77 27.52 -50.49
CA PHE A 216 17.07 27.59 -51.16
C PHE A 216 16.96 27.19 -52.64
#